data_AF-A0A0G0HI51-F1
#
_entry.id   AF-A0A0G0HI51-F1
#
_cell.length_a   1.000
_cell.length_b   1.000
_cell.length_c   1.000
_cell.angle_alpha   90.00
_cell.angle_beta   90.00
_cell.angle_gamma   90.00
#
_symmetry.space_group_name_H-M   'P 1'
#
loop_
_entity.id
_entity.type
_entity.pdbx_description
1 polymer ?
#
loop_
_entity_poly.entity_id
_entity_poly.type
_entity_poly.pdbx_seq_one_letter_code
_entity_poly.pdbx_strand_id
1 'polypeptide(L)'
;MNRYLPERYLRKEQGMRNPADYLYDPAEDTVEDAQLNFLREEFAQKTIAIHVKQEISREQLRLIIATAEACEKISAKLQEVFWKEFEILEATVRPAAEKMKTYIKENNLDRCAFEIFSQKEAQVKLNEWEVNQTIEPGAFVLVFRFPKPLDEWWWKGSANVGGTAIAWHTIRNKIKEIFFAQIYHLFQNANLSIARINDTEQHKVGEYYYLYEVMSKLKPVHPQGSDVEIYRKPPSAWGGADWS
;
A
#
# COMPACT_ATOMS: atom_id res chain seq x y z
N MET A 1 -25.64 -2.47 -18.68
CA MET A 1 -26.17 -3.80 -18.30
C MET A 1 -26.24 -3.84 -16.78
N ASN A 2 -27.44 -3.72 -16.22
CA ASN A 2 -27.66 -3.77 -14.76
C ASN A 2 -27.49 -5.21 -14.28
N ARG A 3 -26.50 -5.45 -13.42
CA ARG A 3 -26.42 -6.71 -12.65
C ARG A 3 -27.14 -6.48 -11.33
N TYR A 4 -28.29 -7.12 -11.20
CA TYR A 4 -29.08 -7.17 -9.97
C TYR A 4 -28.27 -7.84 -8.86
N LEU A 5 -28.18 -7.20 -7.70
CA LEU A 5 -27.88 -7.88 -6.45
C LEU A 5 -29.12 -8.69 -6.00
N PRO A 6 -28.97 -9.85 -5.36
CA PRO A 6 -30.10 -10.61 -4.80
C PRO A 6 -30.94 -9.75 -3.83
N GLU A 7 -32.27 -9.89 -3.85
CA GLU A 7 -33.23 -9.09 -3.06
C GLU A 7 -33.01 -9.09 -1.54
N ARG A 8 -32.15 -9.95 -0.99
CA ARG A 8 -31.80 -9.97 0.45
C ARG A 8 -30.95 -8.79 0.91
N TYR A 9 -30.39 -7.99 -0.01
CA TYR A 9 -29.53 -6.84 0.29
C TYR A 9 -30.27 -5.48 0.39
N LEU A 10 -31.57 -5.45 0.11
CA LEU A 10 -32.36 -4.20 0.12
C LEU A 10 -33.06 -3.99 1.48
N ARG A 11 -32.29 -3.75 2.54
CA ARG A 11 -32.82 -3.10 3.75
C ARG A 11 -32.57 -1.59 3.68
N LYS A 12 -33.61 -0.89 3.21
CA LYS A 12 -33.92 0.56 3.33
C LYS A 12 -32.72 1.53 3.38
N GLU A 13 -32.58 2.28 2.29
CA GLU A 13 -31.70 3.44 2.04
C GLU A 13 -31.92 4.67 2.95
N GLN A 14 -32.18 4.50 4.24
CA GLN A 14 -32.27 5.61 5.18
C GLN A 14 -31.21 5.47 6.26
N GLY A 15 -30.01 6.01 5.98
CA GLY A 15 -29.09 6.46 7.02
C GLY A 15 -27.80 5.65 7.25
N MET A 16 -27.24 4.94 6.27
CA MET A 16 -25.99 4.18 6.46
C MET A 16 -24.88 4.66 5.51
N ARG A 17 -23.72 5.01 6.09
CA ARG A 17 -22.56 5.64 5.42
C ARG A 17 -21.38 4.67 5.16
N ASN A 18 -21.46 3.41 5.57
CA ASN A 18 -20.32 2.48 5.56
C ASN A 18 -20.65 1.18 4.78
N PRO A 19 -19.88 0.82 3.74
CA PRO A 19 -19.98 -0.47 3.04
C PRO A 19 -19.87 -1.71 3.95
N ALA A 20 -19.23 -1.57 5.11
CA ALA A 20 -19.13 -2.65 6.11
C ALA A 20 -20.49 -3.05 6.71
N ASP A 21 -21.51 -2.18 6.65
CA ASP A 21 -22.81 -2.40 7.29
C ASP A 21 -23.71 -3.38 6.49
N TYR A 22 -23.39 -3.66 5.23
CA TYR A 22 -24.16 -4.59 4.38
C TYR A 22 -23.93 -6.07 4.71
N LEU A 23 -22.99 -6.40 5.61
CA LEU A 23 -22.35 -7.72 5.65
C LEU A 23 -22.63 -8.54 6.93
N TYR A 24 -23.64 -8.17 7.73
CA TYR A 24 -23.92 -8.90 8.97
C TYR A 24 -24.99 -9.99 8.78
N ASP A 25 -24.55 -11.19 8.37
CA ASP A 25 -25.26 -12.45 8.64
C ASP A 25 -24.37 -13.35 9.52
N PRO A 26 -24.69 -13.56 10.81
CA PRO A 26 -23.86 -14.34 11.72
C PRO A 26 -23.75 -15.85 11.40
N ALA A 27 -24.39 -16.35 10.34
CA ALA A 27 -24.40 -17.79 9.99
C ALA A 27 -23.24 -18.28 9.09
N GLU A 28 -22.44 -17.38 8.48
CA GLU A 28 -21.37 -17.77 7.54
C GLU A 28 -20.03 -17.11 7.92
N ASP A 29 -19.06 -17.89 8.39
CA ASP A 29 -17.73 -17.37 8.78
C ASP A 29 -16.76 -17.16 7.61
N THR A 30 -17.15 -17.60 6.41
CA THR A 30 -16.39 -17.52 5.16
C THR A 30 -16.93 -16.41 4.27
N VAL A 31 -16.04 -15.73 3.56
CA VAL A 31 -16.39 -14.67 2.60
C VAL A 31 -16.62 -15.28 1.23
N GLU A 32 -17.74 -14.97 0.59
CA GLU A 32 -18.00 -15.37 -0.79
C GLU A 32 -16.96 -14.76 -1.75
N ASP A 33 -16.43 -15.56 -2.68
CA ASP A 33 -15.47 -15.14 -3.70
C ASP A 33 -15.87 -13.86 -4.46
N ALA A 34 -17.19 -13.62 -4.60
CA ALA A 34 -17.73 -12.43 -5.24
C ALA A 34 -17.31 -11.12 -4.54
N GLN A 35 -17.28 -11.10 -3.20
CA GLN A 35 -16.90 -9.92 -2.42
C GLN A 35 -15.41 -9.60 -2.60
N LEU A 36 -14.56 -10.64 -2.57
CA LEU A 36 -13.12 -10.47 -2.76
C LEU A 36 -12.79 -10.03 -4.19
N ASN A 37 -13.51 -10.55 -5.19
CA ASN A 37 -13.34 -10.12 -6.59
C ASN A 37 -13.77 -8.67 -6.81
N PHE A 38 -14.86 -8.23 -6.19
CA PHE A 38 -15.25 -6.81 -6.22
C PHE A 38 -14.15 -5.90 -5.66
N LEU A 39 -13.59 -6.24 -4.49
CA LEU A 39 -12.52 -5.45 -3.88
C LEU A 39 -11.26 -5.41 -4.75
N ARG A 40 -10.89 -6.53 -5.37
CA ARG A 40 -9.77 -6.58 -6.32
C ARG A 40 -9.96 -5.61 -7.48
N GLU A 41 -11.15 -5.60 -8.08
CA GLU A 41 -11.48 -4.72 -9.19
C GLU A 41 -11.49 -3.25 -8.76
N GLU A 42 -12.08 -2.94 -7.60
CA GLU A 42 -12.15 -1.60 -7.04
C GLU A 42 -10.75 -1.03 -6.75
N PHE A 43 -9.92 -1.81 -6.05
CA PHE A 43 -8.60 -1.36 -5.63
C PHE A 43 -7.53 -1.42 -6.74
N ALA A 44 -7.68 -2.30 -7.74
CA ALA A 44 -6.78 -2.33 -8.89
C ALA A 44 -6.78 -1.00 -9.66
N GLN A 45 -7.93 -0.33 -9.77
CA GLN A 45 -8.03 1.01 -10.37
C GLN A 45 -7.27 2.08 -9.58
N LYS A 46 -6.94 1.79 -8.31
CA LYS A 46 -6.25 2.68 -7.36
C LYS A 46 -4.80 2.25 -7.11
N THR A 47 -4.21 1.47 -8.02
CA THR A 47 -2.83 0.94 -7.93
C THR A 47 -2.55 0.08 -6.69
N ILE A 48 -3.59 -0.54 -6.14
CA ILE A 48 -3.52 -1.48 -5.01
C ILE A 48 -3.94 -2.86 -5.52
N ALA A 49 -3.02 -3.81 -5.56
CA ALA A 49 -3.30 -5.19 -5.96
C ALA A 49 -3.52 -6.09 -4.74
N ILE A 50 -4.50 -6.99 -4.81
CA ILE A 50 -4.85 -7.91 -3.71
C ILE A 50 -4.64 -9.35 -4.16
N HIS A 51 -3.67 -10.03 -3.55
CA HIS A 51 -3.21 -11.37 -3.89
C HIS A 51 -3.58 -12.37 -2.79
N VAL A 52 -4.82 -12.86 -2.85
CA VAL A 52 -5.40 -13.76 -1.84
C VAL A 52 -6.15 -14.90 -2.53
N LYS A 53 -5.56 -16.09 -2.68
CA LYS A 53 -6.14 -17.18 -3.50
C LYS A 53 -6.99 -18.17 -2.71
N GLN A 54 -6.90 -18.15 -1.38
CA GLN A 54 -7.66 -19.03 -0.50
C GLN A 54 -8.89 -18.32 0.06
N GLU A 55 -9.86 -19.12 0.54
CA GLU A 55 -10.93 -18.61 1.40
C GLU A 55 -10.32 -17.87 2.59
N ILE A 56 -10.87 -16.68 2.86
CA ILE A 56 -10.48 -15.84 3.98
C ILE A 56 -11.64 -15.70 4.95
N SER A 57 -11.30 -15.55 6.22
CA SER A 57 -12.29 -15.18 7.23
C SER A 57 -12.78 -13.75 7.00
N ARG A 58 -13.95 -13.43 7.56
CA ARG A 58 -14.46 -12.06 7.56
C ARG A 58 -13.53 -11.07 8.27
N GLU A 59 -12.82 -11.52 9.30
CA GLU A 59 -11.83 -10.70 9.99
C GLU A 59 -10.65 -10.37 9.07
N GLN A 60 -10.17 -11.36 8.32
CA GLN A 60 -9.14 -11.17 7.30
C GLN A 60 -9.61 -10.22 6.18
N LEU A 61 -10.86 -10.32 5.75
CA LEU A 61 -11.44 -9.38 4.79
C LEU A 61 -11.45 -7.95 5.33
N ARG A 62 -11.91 -7.75 6.57
CA ARG A 62 -11.90 -6.43 7.21
C ARG A 62 -10.49 -5.86 7.30
N LEU A 63 -9.51 -6.70 7.62
CA LEU A 63 -8.10 -6.33 7.67
C LEU A 63 -7.58 -5.91 6.28
N ILE A 64 -7.92 -6.64 5.22
CA ILE A 64 -7.57 -6.26 3.84
C ILE A 64 -8.18 -4.91 3.46
N ILE A 65 -9.48 -4.71 3.74
CA ILE A 65 -10.19 -3.45 3.43
C ILE A 65 -9.52 -2.29 4.17
N ALA A 66 -9.32 -2.41 5.49
CA ALA A 66 -8.69 -1.37 6.29
C ALA A 66 -7.25 -1.05 5.81
N THR A 67 -6.51 -2.08 5.42
CA THR A 67 -5.15 -1.92 4.86
C THR A 67 -5.20 -1.19 3.53
N ALA A 68 -6.09 -1.59 2.62
CA ALA A 68 -6.25 -0.97 1.31
C ALA A 68 -6.71 0.49 1.40
N GLU A 69 -7.65 0.81 2.29
CA GLU A 69 -8.07 2.19 2.56
C GLU A 69 -6.93 3.04 3.13
N ALA A 70 -6.11 2.49 4.03
CA ALA A 70 -4.93 3.17 4.54
C ALA A 70 -3.89 3.42 3.43
N CYS A 71 -3.70 2.45 2.54
CA CYS A 71 -2.85 2.56 1.35
C CYS A 71 -3.37 3.64 0.39
N GLU A 72 -4.68 3.71 0.15
CA GLU A 72 -5.27 4.74 -0.70
C GLU A 72 -5.06 6.15 -0.12
N LYS A 73 -5.32 6.32 1.18
CA LYS A 73 -5.12 7.60 1.88
C LYS A 73 -3.67 8.09 1.79
N ILE A 74 -2.70 7.19 2.04
CA ILE A 74 -1.29 7.57 1.92
C ILE A 74 -0.90 7.80 0.46
N SER A 75 -1.37 6.98 -0.48
CA SER A 75 -1.09 7.14 -1.92
C SER A 75 -1.56 8.50 -2.43
N ALA A 76 -2.78 8.92 -2.09
CA ALA A 76 -3.30 10.24 -2.45
C ALA A 76 -2.41 11.38 -1.91
N LYS A 77 -1.93 11.25 -0.66
CA LYS A 77 -1.02 12.24 -0.07
C LYS A 77 0.34 12.27 -0.76
N LEU A 78 0.88 11.11 -1.11
CA LEU A 78 2.16 11.01 -1.82
C LEU A 78 2.05 11.50 -3.27
N GLN A 79 0.90 11.31 -3.93
CA GLN A 79 0.62 11.85 -5.25
C GLN A 79 0.59 13.40 -5.22
N GLU A 80 -0.01 14.00 -4.19
CA GLU A 80 0.02 15.46 -3.97
C GLU A 80 1.47 15.97 -3.83
N VAL A 81 2.29 15.28 -3.02
CA VAL A 81 3.71 15.62 -2.84
C VAL A 81 4.47 15.46 -4.14
N PHE A 82 4.22 14.39 -4.90
CA PHE A 82 4.83 14.17 -6.21
C PHE A 82 4.63 15.38 -7.12
N TRP A 83 3.37 15.82 -7.29
CA TRP A 83 3.06 16.92 -8.21
C TRP A 83 3.60 18.26 -7.72
N LYS A 84 3.58 18.51 -6.41
CA LYS A 84 4.18 19.71 -5.85
C LYS A 84 5.68 19.80 -6.14
N GLU A 85 6.42 18.71 -5.92
CA GLU A 85 7.85 18.68 -6.21
C GLU A 85 8.12 18.72 -7.72
N PHE A 86 7.26 18.09 -8.53
CA PHE A 86 7.34 18.18 -9.99
C PHE A 86 7.19 19.62 -10.47
N GLU A 87 6.20 20.38 -9.97
CA GLU A 87 5.97 21.78 -10.35
C GLU A 87 7.15 22.70 -9.99
N ILE A 88 7.78 22.47 -8.83
CA ILE A 88 8.99 23.21 -8.41
C ILE A 88 10.13 22.97 -9.41
N LEU A 89 10.31 21.71 -9.83
CA LEU A 89 11.36 21.33 -10.78
C LEU A 89 11.03 21.78 -12.21
N GLU A 90 9.77 21.74 -12.62
CA GLU A 90 9.27 22.26 -13.90
C GLU A 90 9.54 23.76 -14.05
N ALA A 91 9.37 24.56 -12.99
CA ALA A 91 9.72 25.98 -13.02
C ALA A 91 11.20 26.24 -13.37
N THR A 92 12.06 25.23 -13.22
CA THR A 92 13.49 25.30 -13.53
C THR A 92 13.86 24.64 -14.88
N VAL A 93 12.94 23.93 -15.54
CA VAL A 93 13.18 23.12 -16.75
C VAL A 93 12.11 23.42 -17.83
N ARG A 94 12.54 24.04 -18.94
CA ARG A 94 11.72 24.51 -20.09
C ARG A 94 11.10 23.34 -20.92
N PRO A 95 10.29 23.60 -22.00
CA PRO A 95 8.94 23.05 -22.30
C PRO A 95 8.74 21.52 -22.45
N ALA A 96 9.71 20.66 -22.14
CA ALA A 96 9.56 19.21 -22.09
C ALA A 96 8.59 18.72 -20.98
N ALA A 97 8.26 19.59 -20.04
CA ALA A 97 7.47 19.26 -18.85
C ALA A 97 6.00 18.92 -19.15
N GLU A 98 5.33 19.58 -20.10
CA GLU A 98 3.92 19.30 -20.41
C GLU A 98 3.71 17.91 -21.04
N LYS A 99 4.57 17.51 -22.00
CA LYS A 99 4.51 16.16 -22.58
C LYS A 99 4.76 15.09 -21.51
N MET A 100 5.74 15.34 -20.63
CA MET A 100 6.06 14.45 -19.52
C MET A 100 4.91 14.34 -18.53
N LYS A 101 4.29 15.47 -18.17
CA LYS A 101 3.15 15.55 -17.25
C LYS A 101 1.95 14.78 -17.78
N THR A 102 1.60 14.98 -19.06
CA THR A 102 0.54 14.20 -19.72
C THR A 102 0.86 12.71 -19.68
N TYR A 103 2.08 12.32 -20.06
CA TYR A 103 2.47 10.91 -20.06
C TYR A 103 2.42 10.28 -18.66
N ILE A 104 2.91 10.98 -17.62
CA ILE A 104 2.86 10.53 -16.24
C ILE A 104 1.41 10.26 -15.81
N LYS A 105 0.49 11.20 -16.10
CA LYS A 105 -0.93 11.07 -15.72
C LYS A 105 -1.63 9.93 -16.46
N GLU A 106 -1.43 9.82 -17.77
CA GLU A 106 -2.06 8.78 -18.59
C GLU A 106 -1.61 7.37 -18.18
N ASN A 107 -0.39 7.23 -17.64
CA ASN A 107 0.19 5.96 -17.22
C ASN A 107 0.19 5.74 -15.70
N ASN A 108 -0.44 6.64 -14.91
CA ASN A 108 -0.48 6.61 -13.45
C ASN A 108 0.91 6.47 -12.79
N LEU A 109 1.93 7.12 -13.36
CA LEU A 109 3.32 7.02 -12.91
C LEU A 109 3.68 8.00 -11.79
N ASP A 110 2.70 8.77 -11.33
CA ASP A 110 2.74 9.68 -10.19
C ASP A 110 2.26 9.00 -8.90
N ARG A 111 1.75 7.76 -9.00
CA ARG A 111 1.20 7.01 -7.88
C ARG A 111 2.19 6.00 -7.34
N CYS A 112 2.11 5.80 -6.02
CA CYS A 112 2.76 4.66 -5.40
C CYS A 112 1.94 3.39 -5.67
N ALA A 113 2.62 2.27 -5.83
CA ALA A 113 1.98 0.98 -6.00
C ALA A 113 2.01 0.19 -4.69
N PHE A 114 0.90 -0.46 -4.39
CA PHE A 114 0.77 -1.34 -3.23
C PHE A 114 0.33 -2.72 -3.67
N GLU A 115 0.86 -3.75 -3.03
CA GLU A 115 0.37 -5.11 -3.18
C GLU A 115 0.12 -5.70 -1.79
N ILE A 116 -1.04 -6.32 -1.59
CA ILE A 116 -1.42 -6.98 -0.34
C ILE A 116 -1.45 -8.49 -0.60
N PHE A 117 -0.58 -9.22 0.09
CA PHE A 117 -0.48 -10.68 0.00
C PHE A 117 -0.97 -11.32 1.29
N SER A 118 -1.81 -12.36 1.19
CA SER A 118 -2.04 -13.26 2.33
C SER A 118 -0.78 -14.03 2.68
N GLN A 119 -0.73 -14.56 3.90
CA GLN A 119 0.46 -15.23 4.45
C GLN A 119 1.09 -16.27 3.50
N LYS A 120 0.30 -17.13 2.85
CA LYS A 120 0.83 -18.18 1.97
C LYS A 120 1.45 -17.60 0.70
N GLU A 121 0.76 -16.69 0.06
CA GLU A 121 1.17 -16.00 -1.16
C GLU A 121 2.38 -15.11 -0.89
N ALA A 122 2.39 -14.45 0.26
CA ALA A 122 3.53 -13.70 0.75
C ALA A 122 4.75 -14.61 0.91
N GLN A 123 4.62 -15.78 1.55
CA GLN A 123 5.74 -16.69 1.74
C GLN A 123 6.34 -17.15 0.41
N VAL A 124 5.50 -17.46 -0.58
CA VAL A 124 5.98 -17.79 -1.95
C VAL A 124 6.77 -16.61 -2.52
N LYS A 125 6.25 -15.39 -2.41
CA LYS A 125 6.90 -14.20 -2.95
C LYS A 125 8.20 -13.84 -2.24
N LEU A 126 8.25 -13.97 -0.92
CA LEU A 126 9.44 -13.73 -0.12
C LEU A 126 10.55 -14.73 -0.46
N ASN A 127 10.21 -16.00 -0.68
CA ASN A 127 11.17 -17.01 -1.13
C ASN A 127 11.72 -16.68 -2.53
N GLU A 128 10.88 -16.24 -3.47
CA GLU A 128 11.32 -15.77 -4.80
C GLU A 128 12.26 -14.56 -4.74
N TRP A 129 12.12 -13.75 -3.68
CA TRP A 129 12.93 -12.55 -3.44
C TRP A 129 14.12 -12.79 -2.51
N GLU A 130 14.34 -14.04 -2.08
CA GLU A 130 15.41 -14.40 -1.15
C GLU A 130 15.33 -13.63 0.18
N VAL A 131 14.11 -13.29 0.60
CA VAL A 131 13.80 -12.63 1.87
C VAL A 131 13.46 -13.69 2.90
N ASN A 132 14.44 -14.06 3.74
CA ASN A 132 14.29 -15.06 4.80
C ASN A 132 13.52 -14.50 6.00
N GLN A 133 12.21 -14.33 5.85
CA GLN A 133 11.30 -13.91 6.92
C GLN A 133 10.14 -14.88 7.08
N THR A 134 9.77 -15.12 8.34
CA THR A 134 8.57 -15.88 8.69
C THR A 134 7.46 -14.90 8.99
N ILE A 135 6.31 -15.08 8.34
CA ILE A 135 5.13 -14.23 8.54
C ILE A 135 4.26 -14.80 9.66
N GLU A 136 3.89 -13.94 10.62
CA GLU A 136 3.05 -14.32 11.75
C GLU A 136 1.67 -14.82 11.26
N PRO A 137 1.08 -15.85 11.91
CA PRO A 137 -0.24 -16.35 11.55
C PRO A 137 -1.31 -15.24 11.60
N GLY A 138 -2.12 -15.16 10.54
CA GLY A 138 -3.17 -14.14 10.42
C GLY A 138 -2.67 -12.77 9.92
N ALA A 139 -1.36 -12.60 9.72
CA ALA A 139 -0.81 -11.40 9.12
C ALA A 139 -0.92 -11.40 7.58
N PHE A 140 -0.89 -10.19 7.04
CA PHE A 140 -0.70 -9.94 5.60
C PHE A 140 0.67 -9.31 5.38
N VAL A 141 1.20 -9.47 4.16
CA VAL A 141 2.35 -8.71 3.72
C VAL A 141 1.92 -7.62 2.76
N LEU A 142 2.23 -6.38 3.13
CA LEU A 142 2.10 -5.21 2.28
C LEU A 142 3.44 -4.94 1.59
N VAL A 143 3.40 -4.85 0.27
CA VAL A 143 4.53 -4.41 -0.55
C VAL A 143 4.25 -2.99 -1.00
N PHE A 144 5.17 -2.08 -0.72
CA PHE A 144 5.10 -0.69 -1.17
C PHE A 144 6.20 -0.41 -2.19
N ARG A 145 5.83 0.23 -3.31
CA ARG A 145 6.77 0.75 -4.30
C ARG A 145 6.53 2.23 -4.55
N PHE A 146 7.63 2.97 -4.65
CA PHE A 146 7.61 4.36 -5.11
C PHE A 146 7.15 4.45 -6.58
N PRO A 147 6.75 5.65 -7.04
CA PRO A 147 6.45 5.85 -8.45
C PRO A 147 7.67 5.51 -9.32
N LYS A 148 7.43 4.99 -10.53
CA LYS A 148 8.49 4.40 -11.36
C LYS A 148 9.30 5.48 -12.09
N PRO A 149 10.64 5.37 -12.15
CA PRO A 149 11.45 6.24 -12.97
C PRO A 149 11.22 6.20 -14.47
N LEU A 150 11.21 7.39 -15.09
CA LEU A 150 11.14 7.58 -16.53
C LEU A 150 12.54 7.90 -17.08
N ASP A 151 13.22 6.86 -17.57
CA ASP A 151 14.62 6.95 -18.00
C ASP A 151 14.88 8.03 -19.07
N GLU A 152 13.90 8.30 -19.93
CA GLU A 152 13.99 9.33 -20.99
C GLU A 152 13.94 10.77 -20.46
N TRP A 153 13.42 10.96 -19.25
CA TRP A 153 13.06 12.28 -18.73
C TRP A 153 13.67 12.58 -17.37
N TRP A 154 14.12 11.55 -16.66
CA TRP A 154 14.60 11.65 -15.30
C TRP A 154 16.09 11.37 -15.21
N TRP A 155 16.78 12.28 -14.55
CA TRP A 155 18.16 12.06 -14.16
C TRP A 155 18.20 11.29 -12.84
N LYS A 156 18.90 10.15 -12.85
CA LYS A 156 19.04 9.26 -11.70
C LYS A 156 20.21 9.63 -10.75
N GLY A 157 21.11 10.55 -11.14
CA GLY A 157 22.30 10.96 -10.37
C GLY A 157 22.10 12.22 -9.51
N SER A 158 23.01 12.49 -8.57
CA SER A 158 22.85 13.47 -7.47
C SER A 158 23.31 14.92 -7.72
N ALA A 159 23.83 15.25 -8.92
CA ALA A 159 24.35 16.59 -9.21
C ALA A 159 24.12 17.06 -10.65
N ASN A 160 23.74 18.35 -10.76
CA ASN A 160 23.68 19.23 -11.95
C ASN A 160 23.42 18.55 -13.30
N VAL A 161 22.15 18.46 -13.67
CA VAL A 161 21.76 18.20 -15.06
C VAL A 161 21.59 19.52 -15.77
N GLY A 162 22.32 19.71 -16.87
CA GLY A 162 22.07 20.82 -17.79
C GLY A 162 20.66 20.75 -18.35
N GLY A 163 19.73 21.50 -17.75
CA GLY A 163 18.54 22.09 -18.35
C GLY A 163 17.45 21.21 -18.99
N THR A 164 17.59 19.89 -19.09
CA THR A 164 16.65 19.04 -19.87
C THR A 164 16.01 17.86 -19.14
N ALA A 165 16.45 17.53 -17.91
CA ALA A 165 15.90 16.39 -17.16
C ALA A 165 15.55 16.78 -15.72
N ILE A 166 14.52 16.13 -15.18
CA ILE A 166 14.07 16.31 -13.80
C ILE A 166 14.87 15.40 -12.88
N ALA A 167 15.36 15.93 -11.76
CA ALA A 167 16.08 15.16 -10.75
C ALA A 167 15.10 14.26 -9.97
N TRP A 168 14.94 13.00 -10.41
CA TRP A 168 13.99 12.06 -9.79
C TRP A 168 14.27 11.82 -8.31
N HIS A 169 15.54 11.78 -7.93
CA HIS A 169 15.92 11.58 -6.53
C HIS A 169 15.29 12.63 -5.61
N THR A 170 15.04 13.86 -6.08
CA THR A 170 14.46 14.95 -5.28
C THR A 170 13.01 14.61 -4.94
N ILE A 171 12.21 14.29 -5.96
CA ILE A 171 10.82 13.88 -5.80
C ILE A 171 10.75 12.62 -4.92
N ARG A 172 11.55 11.59 -5.25
CA ARG A 172 11.60 10.33 -4.50
C ARG A 172 11.94 10.54 -3.03
N ASN A 173 12.94 11.37 -2.72
CA ASN A 173 13.36 11.60 -1.34
C ASN A 173 12.26 12.30 -0.52
N LYS A 174 11.52 13.22 -1.13
CA LYS A 174 10.37 13.85 -0.47
C LYS A 174 9.20 12.91 -0.26
N ILE A 175 8.87 12.09 -1.25
CA ILE A 175 7.86 11.03 -1.08
C ILE A 175 8.29 10.06 0.04
N LYS A 176 9.56 9.64 0.05
CA LYS A 176 10.14 8.76 1.08
C LYS A 176 10.01 9.36 2.48
N GLU A 177 10.40 10.63 2.66
CA GLU A 177 10.32 11.35 3.93
C GLU A 177 8.89 11.35 4.49
N ILE A 178 7.91 11.72 3.64
CA ILE A 178 6.50 11.77 4.02
C ILE A 178 5.94 10.37 4.30
N PHE A 179 6.25 9.39 3.46
CA PHE A 179 5.77 8.02 3.63
C PHE A 179 6.18 7.46 5.00
N PHE A 180 7.46 7.56 5.35
CA PHE A 180 7.96 7.03 6.61
C PHE A 180 7.49 7.80 7.84
N ALA A 181 7.25 9.10 7.70
CA ALA A 181 6.65 9.89 8.77
C ALA A 181 5.18 9.51 9.04
N GLN A 182 4.44 9.09 8.02
CA GLN A 182 2.98 8.92 8.13
C GLN A 182 2.47 7.48 8.17
N ILE A 183 3.18 6.52 7.59
CA ILE A 183 2.67 5.15 7.44
C ILE A 183 2.24 4.54 8.78
N TYR A 184 3.07 4.67 9.82
CA TYR A 184 2.74 4.15 11.14
C TYR A 184 1.49 4.81 11.71
N HIS A 185 1.39 6.14 11.65
CA HIS A 185 0.24 6.86 12.18
C HIS A 185 -1.06 6.50 11.46
N LEU A 186 -1.04 6.41 10.12
CA LEU A 186 -2.22 6.05 9.33
C LEU A 186 -2.71 4.63 9.63
N PHE A 187 -1.79 3.67 9.73
CA PHE A 187 -2.13 2.28 10.06
C PHE A 187 -2.63 2.16 11.50
N GLN A 188 -2.01 2.86 12.45
CA GLN A 188 -2.47 2.86 13.84
C GLN A 188 -3.89 3.42 14.00
N ASN A 189 -4.24 4.49 13.28
CA ASN A 189 -5.59 5.06 13.27
C ASN A 189 -6.62 4.14 12.62
N ALA A 190 -6.18 3.21 11.76
CA ALA A 190 -7.00 2.15 11.19
C ALA A 190 -7.07 0.89 12.08
N ASN A 191 -6.60 0.95 13.34
CA ASN A 191 -6.47 -0.20 14.24
C ASN A 191 -5.58 -1.33 13.69
N LEU A 192 -4.56 -0.97 12.90
CA LEU A 192 -3.60 -1.89 12.33
C LEU A 192 -2.25 -1.77 13.05
N SER A 193 -1.57 -2.90 13.21
CA SER A 193 -0.14 -2.94 13.50
C SER A 193 0.60 -3.12 12.19
N ILE A 194 1.73 -2.45 12.05
CA ILE A 194 2.57 -2.54 10.87
C ILE A 194 4.04 -2.59 11.28
N ALA A 195 4.78 -3.54 10.74
CA ALA A 195 6.20 -3.73 11.01
C ALA A 195 6.95 -3.97 9.71
N ARG A 196 8.08 -3.27 9.51
CA ARG A 196 8.91 -3.49 8.33
C ARG A 196 9.65 -4.82 8.48
N ILE A 197 9.64 -5.66 7.44
CA ILE A 197 10.24 -7.01 7.47
C ILE A 197 11.48 -7.16 6.58
N ASN A 198 11.78 -6.19 5.71
CA ASN A 198 13.03 -6.18 4.94
C ASN A 198 13.96 -5.05 5.36
N ASP A 199 15.26 -5.30 5.29
CA ASP A 199 16.27 -4.27 5.55
C ASP A 199 16.33 -3.22 4.43
N THR A 200 16.97 -2.07 4.72
CA THR A 200 17.11 -0.92 3.78
C THR A 200 17.70 -1.32 2.41
N GLU A 201 18.52 -2.35 2.37
CA GLU A 201 19.22 -2.80 1.16
C GLU A 201 18.74 -4.18 0.66
N GLN A 202 17.75 -4.77 1.34
CA GLN A 202 17.23 -6.08 0.97
C GLN A 202 16.14 -5.95 -0.10
N HIS A 203 16.58 -5.81 -1.34
CA HIS A 203 15.72 -5.74 -2.52
C HIS A 203 16.36 -6.47 -3.71
N LYS A 204 15.52 -7.04 -4.58
CA LYS A 204 15.99 -7.63 -5.84
C LYS A 204 16.62 -6.54 -6.73
N VAL A 205 17.72 -6.84 -7.40
CA VAL A 205 18.37 -5.90 -8.31
C VAL A 205 17.37 -5.37 -9.35
N GLY A 206 17.26 -4.04 -9.45
CA GLY A 206 16.32 -3.36 -10.36
C GLY A 206 14.91 -3.17 -9.81
N GLU A 207 14.61 -3.72 -8.64
CA GLU A 207 13.34 -3.56 -7.93
C GLU A 207 13.56 -2.75 -6.65
N TYR A 208 12.73 -1.76 -6.39
CA TYR A 208 12.79 -0.99 -5.14
C TYR A 208 11.45 -1.09 -4.42
N TYR A 209 11.39 -1.94 -3.41
CA TYR A 209 10.20 -2.16 -2.60
C TYR A 209 10.50 -2.19 -1.10
N TYR A 210 9.47 -1.86 -0.32
CA TYR A 210 9.46 -1.99 1.12
C TYR A 210 8.41 -3.01 1.52
N LEU A 211 8.82 -3.94 2.38
CA LEU A 211 7.97 -5.02 2.84
C LEU A 211 7.54 -4.75 4.27
N TYR A 212 6.24 -4.88 4.50
CA TYR A 212 5.64 -4.70 5.80
C TYR A 212 4.74 -5.88 6.14
N GLU A 213 4.88 -6.41 7.34
CA GLU A 213 3.87 -7.25 7.96
C GLU A 213 2.78 -6.35 8.56
N VAL A 214 1.52 -6.69 8.29
CA VAL A 214 0.33 -5.96 8.75
C VAL A 214 -0.59 -6.92 9.48
N MET A 215 -1.01 -6.55 10.69
CA MET A 215 -1.98 -7.30 11.49
C MET A 215 -3.05 -6.40 12.09
N SER A 216 -4.15 -7.00 12.54
CA SER A 216 -5.13 -6.33 13.38
C SER A 216 -4.53 -6.03 14.77
N LYS A 217 -4.77 -4.83 15.30
CA LYS A 217 -4.53 -4.53 16.73
C LYS A 217 -5.70 -4.94 17.61
N LEU A 218 -6.87 -5.14 17.02
CA LEU A 218 -8.00 -5.67 17.77
C LEU A 218 -7.58 -7.09 18.14
N LYS A 219 -7.41 -7.34 19.45
CA LYS A 219 -7.23 -8.71 19.94
C LYS A 219 -8.36 -9.53 19.33
N PRO A 220 -8.08 -10.72 18.76
CA PRO A 220 -9.17 -11.63 18.43
C PRO A 220 -10.00 -11.74 19.70
N VAL A 221 -11.30 -11.50 19.59
CA VAL A 221 -12.22 -11.73 20.70
C VAL A 221 -12.25 -13.25 20.87
N HIS A 222 -11.21 -13.79 21.50
CA HIS A 222 -11.24 -15.15 21.97
C HIS A 222 -12.36 -15.20 23.00
N PRO A 223 -13.34 -16.10 22.84
CA PRO A 223 -14.23 -16.42 23.93
C PRO A 223 -13.36 -17.04 25.04
N GLN A 224 -12.99 -16.21 26.00
CA GLN A 224 -12.31 -16.52 27.27
C GLN A 224 -10.86 -17.04 27.17
N GLY A 225 -9.90 -16.21 27.57
CA GLY A 225 -8.65 -16.68 28.18
C GLY A 225 -7.37 -15.99 27.71
N SER A 226 -6.73 -15.31 28.66
CA SER A 226 -5.34 -14.80 28.68
C SER A 226 -5.01 -13.56 27.82
N ASP A 227 -4.93 -12.44 28.53
CA ASP A 227 -4.23 -11.24 28.08
C ASP A 227 -2.72 -11.48 28.03
N VAL A 228 -2.16 -11.52 26.83
CA VAL A 228 -0.71 -11.33 26.63
C VAL A 228 -0.53 -10.06 25.80
N GLU A 229 -0.02 -9.01 26.44
CA GLU A 229 0.46 -7.81 25.75
C GLU A 229 1.81 -8.11 25.10
N ILE A 230 1.83 -8.21 23.77
CA ILE A 230 3.08 -8.28 23.00
C ILE A 230 3.38 -6.89 22.43
N TYR A 231 4.10 -6.07 23.19
CA TYR A 231 4.76 -4.88 22.65
C TYR A 231 6.14 -5.26 22.11
N ARG A 232 6.26 -5.49 20.79
CA ARG A 232 7.58 -5.50 20.13
C ARG A 232 8.00 -4.05 19.86
N LYS A 233 9.15 -3.67 20.41
CA LYS A 233 9.81 -2.38 20.19
C LYS A 233 10.18 -2.27 18.69
N PRO A 234 9.95 -1.14 18.01
CA PRO A 234 10.42 -0.96 16.64
C PRO A 234 11.97 -1.04 16.61
N PRO A 235 12.57 -1.60 15.55
CA PRO A 235 14.02 -1.58 15.35
C PRO A 235 14.55 -0.15 15.42
N SER A 236 15.67 0.03 16.12
CA SER A 236 16.28 1.33 16.41
C SER A 236 16.66 2.10 15.14
N ALA A 237 16.27 3.39 15.14
CA ALA A 237 16.91 4.54 14.49
C ALA A 237 17.65 4.32 13.15
N TRP A 238 16.98 4.77 12.08
CA TRP A 238 17.53 5.50 10.93
C TRP A 238 19.06 5.67 10.90
N GLY A 239 19.77 4.63 10.47
CA GLY A 239 21.13 4.76 9.96
C GLY A 239 21.07 5.44 8.60
N GLY A 240 21.53 6.69 8.54
CA GLY A 240 21.80 7.36 7.27
C GLY A 240 22.91 6.63 6.55
N ALA A 241 22.58 5.93 5.47
CA ALA A 241 23.56 5.46 4.52
C ALA A 241 23.89 6.62 3.56
N ASP A 242 25.13 7.09 3.64
CA ASP A 242 25.77 7.92 2.63
C ASP A 242 25.72 7.18 1.28
N TRP A 243 25.25 7.89 0.25
CA TRP A 243 25.31 7.45 -1.14
C TRP A 243 26.42 8.26 -1.82
N SER A 244 27.63 7.70 -1.85
CA SER A 244 28.70 8.09 -2.78
C SER A 244 28.64 7.24 -4.03
#